data_AF-A0A2T6KMR9-F1
#
_entry.id   AF-A0A2T6KMR9-F1
#
_cell.length_a   1.000
_cell.length_b   1.000
_cell.length_c   1.000
_cell.angle_alpha   90.00
_cell.angle_beta   90.00
_cell.angle_gamma   90.00
#
_symmetry.space_group_name_H-M   'P 1'
#
loop_
_entity.id
_entity.type
_entity.pdbx_description
1 polymer ?
#
loop_
_entity_poly.entity_id
_entity_poly.type
_entity_poly.pdbx_seq_one_letter_code
_entity_poly.pdbx_strand_id
1 'polypeptide(L)' 'MTTNVGKWDRLVRLLIGVALIVAPLTNFMGLGGNAIAVFVMIVVGGILTLTALLGVCPLYSLLGIKT' A
#
# COMPACT_ATOMS: atom_id res chain seq x y z
N MET A 1 -3.29 5.59 -23.42
CA MET A 1 -3.78 6.15 -22.14
C MET A 1 -2.57 6.58 -21.32
N THR A 2 -2.37 7.88 -21.17
CA THR A 2 -1.28 8.44 -20.36
C THR A 2 -1.57 8.23 -18.88
N THR A 3 -0.57 7.76 -18.14
CA THR A 3 -0.69 7.36 -16.74
C THR A 3 -0.13 8.47 -15.86
N ASN A 4 -0.97 9.09 -15.02
CA ASN A 4 -0.65 10.32 -14.25
C ASN A 4 -0.14 10.13 -12.84
N VAL A 5 0.10 8.87 -12.50
CA VAL A 5 0.85 8.49 -11.32
C VAL A 5 1.93 7.58 -11.87
N GLY A 6 3.21 7.99 -11.76
CA GLY A 6 4.30 7.18 -12.28
C GLY A 6 4.15 5.74 -11.81
N LYS A 7 4.26 4.76 -12.71
CA LYS A 7 4.18 3.32 -12.36
C LYS A 7 5.01 2.98 -11.11
N TRP A 8 6.09 3.72 -10.92
CA TRP A 8 6.94 3.72 -9.74
C TRP A 8 6.24 4.02 -8.41
N ASP A 9 5.40 5.05 -8.30
CA ASP A 9 4.72 5.38 -7.03
C ASP A 9 3.70 4.31 -6.64
N ARG A 10 2.95 3.82 -7.64
CA ARG A 10 2.02 2.68 -7.48
C ARG A 10 2.76 1.41 -7.07
N LEU A 11 3.91 1.13 -7.70
CA LEU A 11 4.74 -0.03 -7.39
C LEU A 11 5.33 0.06 -5.98
N VAL A 12 5.88 1.21 -5.60
CA VAL A 12 6.43 1.45 -4.27
C VAL A 12 5.35 1.27 -3.20
N ARG A 13 4.16 1.87 -3.40
CA ARG A 13 3.05 1.73 -2.45
C ARG A 13 2.56 0.28 -2.34
N LEU A 14 2.52 -0.45 -3.46
CA LEU A 14 2.17 -1.86 -3.46
C LEU A 14 3.21 -2.72 -2.73
N LEU A 15 4.50 -2.49 -3.00
CA LEU A 15 5.59 -3.19 -2.32
C LEU A 15 5.60 -2.94 -0.81
N ILE A 16 5.44 -1.69 -0.40
CA ILE A 16 5.36 -1.32 1.03
C ILE A 16 4.13 -1.95 1.67
N GLY A 17 2.97 -1.87 1.02
CA GLY A 17 1.73 -2.44 1.54
C GLY A 17 1.82 -3.96 1.70
N VAL A 18 2.34 -4.67 0.70
CA VAL A 18 2.56 -6.12 0.77
C VAL A 18 3.59 -6.47 1.85
N ALA A 19 4.70 -5.73 1.94
CA ALA A 19 5.72 -5.97 2.96
C ALA A 19 5.17 -5.81 4.39
N LEU A 20 4.33 -4.80 4.63
CA LEU A 20 3.66 -4.59 5.92
C LEU A 20 2.72 -5.73 6.29
N ILE A 21 2.09 -6.38 5.30
CA ILE A 21 1.23 -7.55 5.56
C ILE A 21 2.11 -8.77 5.83
N VAL A 22 3.10 -9.05 4.98
CA VAL A 22 3.89 -10.28 5.08
C VAL A 22 4.79 -10.31 6.31
N ALA A 23 5.40 -9.19 6.70
CA ALA A 23 6.34 -9.12 7.81
C ALA A 23 5.81 -9.68 9.15
N PRO A 24 4.62 -9.28 9.67
CA PRO A 24 4.06 -9.88 10.87
C PRO A 24 3.63 -11.34 10.69
N LEU A 25 3.15 -11.73 9.50
CA LEU A 25 2.72 -13.10 9.21
C LEU A 25 3.89 -14.10 9.21
N THR A 26 5.06 -13.71 8.72
CA THR A 26 6.28 -14.52 8.81
C THR A 26 7.01 -14.35 10.14
N ASN A 27 6.44 -13.59 11.08
CA ASN A 27 7.07 -13.19 12.34
C ASN A 27 8.47 -12.59 12.13
N PHE A 28 8.64 -11.84 11.04
CA PHE A 28 9.91 -11.22 10.67
C PHE A 28 10.36 -10.28 11.79
N MET A 29 11.59 -10.41 12.27
CA MET A 29 12.13 -9.60 13.38
C MET A 29 11.26 -9.61 14.66
N GLY A 30 10.43 -10.63 14.89
CA GLY A 30 9.53 -10.68 16.05
C GLY A 30 8.26 -9.83 15.92
N LEU A 31 7.98 -9.28 14.73
CA LEU A 31 6.80 -8.45 14.44
C LEU A 31 5.46 -9.19 14.61
N GLY A 32 5.48 -10.53 14.62
CA GLY A 32 4.32 -11.38 14.89
C GLY A 32 4.01 -11.59 16.38
N GLY A 33 4.89 -11.14 17.28
CA GLY A 33 4.77 -11.40 18.72
C GLY A 33 3.72 -10.56 19.45
N ASN A 34 3.23 -9.47 18.84
CA ASN A 34 2.22 -8.59 19.43
C ASN A 34 0.98 -8.51 18.53
N ALA A 35 -0.14 -9.06 19.00
CA ALA A 35 -1.40 -9.12 18.24
C ALA A 35 -1.90 -7.73 17.79
N ILE A 36 -1.71 -6.69 18.60
CA ILE A 36 -2.11 -5.32 18.25
C ILE A 36 -1.24 -4.80 17.10
N ALA A 37 0.07 -5.00 17.19
CA ALA A 37 1.01 -4.57 16.14
C ALA A 37 0.74 -5.30 14.82
N VAL A 38 0.49 -6.61 14.88
CA VAL A 38 0.09 -7.43 13.72
C VAL A 38 -1.17 -6.86 13.06
N PHE A 39 -2.21 -6.59 13.85
CA PHE A 39 -3.46 -6.06 13.32
C PHE A 39 -3.28 -4.69 12.65
N VAL A 40 -2.54 -3.77 13.29
CA VAL A 40 -2.24 -2.45 12.74
C VAL A 40 -1.47 -2.56 11.42
N MET A 41 -0.45 -3.41 11.36
CA MET A 41 0.35 -3.60 10.15
C MET A 41 -0.48 -4.17 9.00
N ILE A 42 -1.35 -5.16 9.27
CA ILE A 42 -2.23 -5.74 8.25
C ILE A 42 -3.23 -4.70 7.73
N VAL A 43 -3.85 -3.91 8.62
CA VAL A 43 -4.81 -2.87 8.22
C VAL A 43 -4.14 -1.79 7.38
N VAL A 44 -3.00 -1.26 7.84
CA VAL A 44 -2.25 -0.21 7.12
C VAL A 44 -1.72 -0.75 5.78
N GLY A 45 -1.17 -1.97 5.78
CA GLY A 45 -0.68 -2.63 4.58
C GLY A 45 -1.80 -2.90 3.57
N GLY A 46 -2.98 -3.28 4.05
CA GLY A 46 -4.20 -3.48 3.26
C GLY A 46 -4.68 -2.20 2.59
N ILE A 47 -4.69 -1.07 3.32
CA ILE A 47 -5.06 0.24 2.77
C ILE A 47 -4.05 0.65 1.67
N LEU A 48 -2.75 0.48 1.90
CA LEU A 48 -1.71 0.82 0.91
C LEU A 48 -1.81 -0.06 -0.34
N THR A 49 -2.05 -1.36 -0.19
CA THR A 49 -2.23 -2.28 -1.33
C THR A 49 -3.51 -2.00 -2.10
N LEU A 50 -4.65 -1.77 -1.43
CA LEU A 50 -5.90 -1.43 -2.09
C LEU A 50 -5.80 -0.10 -2.85
N THR A 51 -5.21 0.93 -2.23
CA THR A 51 -5.01 2.23 -2.89
C THR A 51 -4.06 2.13 -4.08
N ALA A 52 -3.05 1.25 -4.02
CA ALA A 52 -2.19 0.96 -5.17
C ALA A 52 -2.92 0.13 -6.25
N LEU A 53 -3.72 -0.88 -5.89
CA LEU A 53 -4.40 -1.78 -6.82
C LEU A 53 -5.51 -1.09 -7.59
N LEU A 54 -6.27 -0.20 -6.94
CA LEU A 54 -7.34 0.54 -7.61
C LEU A 54 -6.80 1.45 -8.72
N GLY A 55 -5.51 1.81 -8.72
CA GLY A 55 -4.79 2.29 -9.90
C GLY A 55 -5.22 3.64 -10.47
N VAL A 56 -6.35 4.16 -10.01
CA VAL A 56 -6.81 5.54 -10.09
C VAL A 56 -6.62 6.10 -8.70
N CYS A 57 -5.71 7.06 -8.51
CA CYS A 57 -5.86 7.98 -7.40
C CYS A 57 -7.10 8.83 -7.72
N PRO A 58 -8.25 8.64 -7.03
CA PRO A 58 -9.42 9.49 -7.26
C PRO A 58 -9.08 10.97 -7.03
N LEU A 59 -8.07 11.25 -6.20
CA LEU A 59 -7.54 12.58 -5.95
C LEU A 59 -6.90 13.25 -7.19
N TYR A 60 -6.24 12.51 -8.09
CA TYR A 60 -5.73 13.09 -9.35
C TYR A 60 -6.85 13.33 -10.37
N SER A 61 -7.89 12.49 -10.35
CA SER A 61 -9.12 12.73 -11.12
C SER A 61 -9.93 13.91 -10.57
N LEU A 62 -9.90 14.14 -9.25
CA LEU A 62 -10.61 15.22 -8.57
C LEU A 62 -9.86 16.56 -8.64
N LEU A 63 -8.52 16.53 -8.62
CA LEU A 63 -7.65 17.71 -8.76
C LEU A 63 -7.41 18.12 -10.23
N GLY A 64 -7.94 17.38 -11.20
CA GLY A 64 -7.87 17.74 -12.62
C GLY A 64 -6.46 17.81 -13.20
N ILE A 65 -5.46 17.22 -12.53
CA ILE A 65 -4.07 17.26 -12.98
C ILE A 65 -3.92 16.30 -14.15
N LYS A 66 -3.83 16.89 -15.36
CA LYS A 66 -3.52 16.21 -16.60
C LYS A 66 -2.01 16.16 -16.78
N THR A 67 -1.37 15.09 -16.35
CA THR A 67 -0.17 14.60 -17.02
C THR A 67 -0.52 13.56 -18.09
#